data_AF-A0A2Z6D560-F1
#
_entry.id   AF-A0A2Z6D560-F1
#
_cell.length_a   1.000
_cell.length_b   1.000
_cell.length_c   1.000
_cell.angle_alpha   90.00
_cell.angle_beta   90.00
_cell.angle_gamma   90.00
#
_symmetry.space_group_name_H-M   'P 1'
#
loop_
_entity.id
_entity.type
_entity.pdbx_description
1 polymer ?
#
loop_
_entity_poly.entity_id
_entity_poly.type
_entity_poly.pdbx_seq_one_letter_code
_entity_poly.pdbx_strand_id
1 'polypeptide(L)'
;MLQSIQASKIWFSILENLPETTISSGGVRSEFINVLNTLLQSTSYSVNTNNTNPNQPSLPNSEFIDFLEKSNQLYRSCVSRQLAADLSPDIELKDEPKDWFIKTADFGDECDRVLQHRDGEFTQLLEDIACYHQIFQQGYNKIILLRPPTYTGYDIQLTAAMQCLGYTKEQFQFIIVQPIKLCAFHKATQEIHALPDLATEELISAIGMDALRWYSLRVPLTSVAPINISTAGQANDSLYLVQSAHFRCCKLLQQANQEIKAEVFPLLPIAEKLDSLLQAVPQILEQSANEIAPYLVIQHLEVISEICHQWLDSISLQIPDYALLLATKQTIFDLLVNILNVTAPEPSN
;
A
#
# COMPACT_ATOMS: atom_id res chain seq x y z
N MET A 1 -2.45 3.89 35.75
CA MET A 1 -1.22 3.41 35.10
C MET A 1 -1.51 3.25 33.62
N LEU A 2 -1.32 4.31 32.85
CA LEU A 2 -1.33 4.22 31.38
C LEU A 2 -0.04 3.48 31.01
N GLN A 3 -0.15 2.19 30.66
CA GLN A 3 0.91 1.55 29.89
C GLN A 3 1.08 2.41 28.63
N SER A 4 2.26 3.01 28.47
CA SER A 4 2.65 3.60 27.20
C SER A 4 2.52 2.49 26.15
N ILE A 5 1.49 2.57 25.31
CA ILE A 5 1.41 1.74 24.11
C ILE A 5 2.64 2.14 23.30
N GLN A 6 3.69 1.31 23.33
CA GLN A 6 4.86 1.54 22.51
C GLN A 6 4.38 1.51 21.06
N ALA A 7 4.51 2.62 20.36
CA ALA A 7 4.22 2.70 18.94
C ALA A 7 5.00 1.60 18.22
N SER A 8 4.30 0.75 17.47
CA SER A 8 4.90 -0.32 16.68
C SER A 8 5.81 0.29 15.62
N LYS A 9 7.08 -0.11 15.61
CA LYS A 9 8.07 0.39 14.65
C LYS A 9 8.00 -0.41 13.36
N ILE A 10 7.73 0.27 12.25
CA ILE A 10 7.68 -0.32 10.91
C ILE A 10 8.90 0.13 10.11
N TRP A 11 9.62 -0.83 9.53
CA TRP A 11 10.55 -0.56 8.45
C TRP A 11 9.82 -0.72 7.13
N PHE A 12 9.87 0.32 6.31
CA PHE A 12 9.09 0.38 5.08
C PHE A 12 10.02 0.68 3.91
N SER A 13 10.09 -0.23 2.93
CA SER A 13 11.01 -0.13 1.79
C SER A 13 10.31 -0.23 0.45
N ILE A 14 10.66 0.70 -0.42
CA ILE A 14 10.25 0.82 -1.82
C ILE A 14 11.51 0.66 -2.68
N LEU A 15 11.38 0.12 -3.89
CA LEU A 15 12.48 0.22 -4.86
C LEU A 15 12.48 1.63 -5.48
N GLU A 16 13.49 2.45 -5.16
CA GLU A 16 13.65 3.83 -5.66
C GLU A 16 14.33 3.96 -7.03
N ASN A 17 14.88 2.89 -7.60
CA ASN A 17 15.66 3.00 -8.84
C ASN A 17 14.87 2.49 -10.06
N LEU A 18 13.83 3.22 -10.45
CA LEU A 18 13.47 3.28 -11.87
C LEU A 18 14.34 4.39 -12.48
N PRO A 19 15.14 4.12 -13.53
CA PRO A 19 15.86 5.17 -14.25
C PRO A 19 14.88 6.30 -14.60
N GLU A 20 15.28 7.55 -14.37
CA GLU A 20 14.48 8.78 -14.62
C GLU A 20 13.87 8.86 -16.04
N THR A 21 14.33 8.02 -16.96
CA THR A 21 13.88 7.94 -18.36
C THR A 21 12.92 6.78 -18.65
N THR A 22 12.51 6.00 -17.65
CA THR A 22 11.67 4.80 -17.83
C THR A 22 10.62 4.65 -16.73
N ILE A 23 9.85 5.70 -16.45
CA ILE A 23 8.58 5.51 -15.76
C ILE A 23 7.60 4.92 -16.78
N SER A 24 7.72 3.62 -17.02
CA SER A 24 6.63 2.85 -17.61
C SER A 24 5.42 2.91 -16.68
N SER A 25 4.21 2.68 -17.22
CA SER A 25 2.97 2.57 -16.44
C SER A 25 3.09 1.65 -15.20
N GLY A 26 4.03 0.68 -15.23
CA GLY A 26 4.31 -0.22 -14.12
C GLY A 26 4.91 0.41 -12.86
N GLY A 27 5.54 1.59 -12.96
CA GLY A 27 6.17 2.27 -11.82
C GLY A 27 5.29 3.30 -11.09
N VAL A 28 4.23 3.78 -11.75
CA VAL A 28 3.44 4.94 -11.30
C VAL A 28 2.76 4.71 -9.95
N ARG A 29 2.25 3.50 -9.68
CA ARG A 29 1.60 3.21 -8.38
C ARG A 29 2.58 3.24 -7.22
N SER A 30 3.85 2.95 -7.48
CA SER A 30 4.90 3.01 -6.47
C SER A 30 5.25 4.45 -6.10
N GLU A 31 4.99 5.43 -6.96
CA GLU A 31 5.21 6.85 -6.63
C GLU A 31 4.18 7.39 -5.63
N PHE A 32 3.00 6.76 -5.54
CA PHE A 32 1.96 7.16 -4.59
C PHE A 32 2.15 6.59 -3.20
N ILE A 33 3.27 5.94 -2.94
CA ILE A 33 3.54 5.29 -1.66
C ILE A 33 3.70 6.29 -0.51
N ASN A 34 3.97 7.58 -0.77
CA ASN A 34 3.87 8.59 0.29
C ASN A 34 2.47 8.61 0.95
N VAL A 35 1.41 8.25 0.22
CA VAL A 35 0.07 8.06 0.81
C VAL A 35 0.07 6.95 1.86
N LEU A 36 0.79 5.85 1.63
CA LEU A 36 0.90 4.77 2.61
C LEU A 36 1.71 5.21 3.83
N ASN A 37 2.76 6.00 3.64
CA ASN A 37 3.52 6.56 4.76
C ASN A 37 2.61 7.45 5.61
N THR A 38 1.85 8.36 4.99
CA THR A 38 0.94 9.23 5.74
C THR A 38 -0.20 8.47 6.39
N LEU A 39 -0.76 7.47 5.70
CA LEU A 39 -1.76 6.56 6.25
C LEU A 39 -1.23 5.83 7.49
N LEU A 40 -0.04 5.23 7.41
CA LEU A 40 0.57 4.52 8.54
C LEU A 40 0.87 5.49 9.70
N GLN A 41 1.41 6.68 9.42
CA GLN A 41 1.70 7.71 10.42
C GLN A 41 0.44 8.32 11.05
N SER A 42 -0.70 8.28 10.36
CA SER A 42 -1.99 8.71 10.93
C SER A 42 -2.52 7.77 12.01
N THR A 43 -1.90 6.60 12.17
CA THR A 43 -2.22 5.59 13.19
C THR A 43 -1.08 5.42 14.18
N SER A 44 -1.15 4.44 15.09
CA SER A 44 -0.16 4.24 16.17
C SER A 44 1.23 3.74 15.71
N TYR A 45 1.54 3.79 14.41
CA TYR A 45 2.81 3.28 13.85
C TYR A 45 3.88 4.38 13.76
N SER A 46 5.12 4.02 14.10
CA SER A 46 6.31 4.81 13.78
C SER A 46 6.98 4.22 12.54
N VAL A 47 6.94 4.95 11.42
CA VAL A 47 7.46 4.48 10.14
C VAL A 47 8.84 5.06 9.89
N ASN A 48 9.83 4.21 9.64
CA ASN A 48 11.10 4.62 9.09
C ASN A 48 11.16 4.27 7.60
N THR A 49 11.32 5.30 6.78
CA THR A 49 11.47 5.22 5.31
C THR A 49 12.90 5.45 4.87
N ASN A 50 13.86 5.56 5.80
CA ASN A 50 15.26 5.84 5.47
C ASN A 50 15.75 4.78 4.50
N ASN A 51 15.85 5.18 3.24
CA ASN A 51 16.64 4.55 2.20
C ASN A 51 18.12 4.76 2.51
N THR A 52 18.58 4.32 3.69
CA THR A 52 19.92 3.74 3.72
C THR A 52 19.85 2.57 2.77
N ASN A 53 20.21 2.85 1.52
CA ASN A 53 20.55 1.89 0.49
C ASN A 53 20.97 0.59 1.16
N PRO A 54 20.23 -0.53 1.01
CA PRO A 54 20.85 -1.82 1.16
C PRO A 54 21.88 -2.06 0.03
N ASN A 55 22.18 -1.06 -0.82
CA ASN A 55 23.33 -1.06 -1.73
C ASN A 55 24.68 -0.76 -1.05
N GLN A 56 24.82 -1.05 0.23
CA GLN A 56 25.96 -1.86 0.62
C GLN A 56 25.41 -3.05 1.38
N PRO A 57 25.29 -4.24 0.75
CA PRO A 57 25.22 -5.46 1.51
C PRO A 57 26.48 -5.44 2.38
N SER A 58 26.33 -5.11 3.67
CA SER A 58 27.34 -5.54 4.61
C SER A 58 27.29 -7.05 4.49
N LEU A 59 28.33 -7.63 3.89
CA LEU A 59 28.54 -9.08 3.87
C LEU A 59 28.01 -9.66 5.18
N PRO A 60 27.23 -10.76 5.13
CA PRO A 60 26.68 -11.39 6.32
C PRO A 60 27.71 -11.36 7.44
N ASN A 61 27.43 -10.63 8.51
CA ASN A 61 28.43 -10.51 9.57
C ASN A 61 28.66 -11.89 10.19
N SER A 62 29.83 -12.11 10.79
CA SER A 62 30.18 -13.43 11.34
C SER A 62 29.15 -13.92 12.37
N GLU A 63 28.54 -12.99 13.12
CA GLU A 63 27.49 -13.31 14.09
C GLU A 63 26.22 -13.88 13.43
N PHE A 64 25.79 -13.33 12.30
CA PHE A 64 24.64 -13.84 11.55
C PHE A 64 24.95 -15.20 10.91
N ILE A 65 26.15 -15.39 10.36
CA ILE A 65 26.58 -16.70 9.86
C ILE A 65 26.59 -17.74 10.99
N ASP A 66 27.16 -17.42 12.15
CA ASP A 66 27.15 -18.29 13.32
C ASP A 66 25.74 -18.61 13.83
N PHE A 67 24.81 -17.64 13.73
CA PHE A 67 23.40 -17.84 14.05
C PHE A 67 22.75 -18.83 13.07
N LEU A 68 23.00 -18.65 11.77
CA LEU A 68 22.50 -19.54 10.73
C LEU A 68 23.07 -20.96 10.89
N GLU A 69 24.36 -21.14 11.12
CA GLU A 69 24.96 -22.47 11.29
C GLU A 69 24.37 -23.28 12.46
N LYS A 70 23.80 -22.60 13.46
CA LYS A 70 23.11 -23.24 14.59
C LYS A 70 21.63 -23.55 14.30
N SER A 71 21.08 -23.05 13.21
CA SER A 71 19.68 -23.25 12.82
C SER A 71 19.45 -24.66 12.28
N ASN A 72 18.37 -25.30 12.73
CA ASN A 72 17.90 -26.58 12.20
C ASN A 72 17.21 -26.48 10.83
N GLN A 73 17.01 -25.25 10.34
CA GLN A 73 16.43 -24.95 9.03
C GLN A 73 17.47 -24.91 7.91
N LEU A 74 18.73 -25.19 8.23
CA LEU A 74 19.86 -25.15 7.30
C LEU A 74 20.53 -26.51 7.18
N TYR A 75 21.05 -26.80 6.00
CA TYR A 75 21.78 -28.03 5.73
C TYR A 75 22.77 -27.87 4.57
N ARG A 76 23.76 -28.78 4.48
CA ARG A 76 24.69 -28.84 3.36
C ARG A 76 24.39 -30.05 2.50
N SER A 77 24.21 -29.85 1.21
CA SER A 77 23.85 -30.93 0.27
C SER A 77 24.42 -30.67 -1.13
N CYS A 78 24.46 -31.72 -1.95
CA CYS A 78 24.76 -31.59 -3.37
C CYS A 78 23.47 -31.29 -4.15
N VAL A 79 23.55 -30.52 -5.25
CA VAL A 79 22.39 -30.20 -6.13
C VAL A 79 21.70 -31.47 -6.65
N SER A 80 22.49 -32.50 -6.96
CA SER A 80 22.04 -33.84 -7.36
C SER A 80 21.02 -34.45 -6.38
N ARG A 81 21.13 -34.14 -5.09
CA ARG A 81 20.26 -34.65 -4.03
C ARG A 81 18.93 -33.91 -3.90
N GLN A 82 18.86 -32.63 -4.29
CA GLN A 82 17.57 -31.91 -4.35
C GLN A 82 16.68 -32.40 -5.49
N LEU A 83 17.29 -32.72 -6.65
CA LEU A 83 16.57 -33.21 -7.83
C LEU A 83 16.14 -34.67 -7.70
N ALA A 84 16.69 -35.37 -6.72
CA ALA A 84 16.50 -36.80 -6.54
C ALA A 84 15.65 -37.06 -5.30
N ALA A 85 14.42 -36.54 -5.30
CA ALA A 85 13.43 -36.74 -4.24
C ALA A 85 13.16 -38.23 -3.93
N ASP A 86 13.44 -39.12 -4.90
CA ASP A 86 13.28 -40.57 -4.78
C ASP A 86 14.50 -41.29 -4.16
N LEU A 87 15.60 -40.58 -3.86
CA LEU A 87 16.76 -41.20 -3.21
C LEU A 87 16.54 -41.32 -1.70
N SER A 88 16.91 -42.47 -1.14
CA SER A 88 16.91 -42.68 0.31
C SER A 88 17.76 -41.60 1.01
N PRO A 89 17.32 -41.04 2.16
CA PRO A 89 18.05 -40.01 2.90
C PRO A 89 19.46 -40.44 3.34
N ASP A 90 19.77 -41.73 3.31
CA ASP A 90 21.07 -42.29 3.69
C ASP A 90 22.07 -42.36 2.53
N ILE A 91 21.68 -41.97 1.31
CA ILE A 91 22.59 -41.95 0.15
C ILE A 91 23.39 -40.65 0.18
N GLU A 92 24.57 -40.71 0.81
CA GLU A 92 25.62 -39.72 0.61
C GLU A 92 26.40 -40.04 -0.68
N LEU A 93 26.25 -39.19 -1.70
CA LEU A 93 27.20 -39.16 -2.81
C LEU A 93 28.53 -38.64 -2.25
N LYS A 94 29.43 -39.56 -1.90
CA LYS A 94 30.76 -39.22 -1.41
C LYS A 94 31.51 -38.39 -2.45
N ASP A 95 32.22 -37.37 -1.96
CA ASP A 95 33.15 -36.51 -2.70
C ASP A 95 32.53 -35.44 -3.63
N GLU A 96 31.22 -35.23 -3.61
CA GLU A 96 30.62 -34.07 -4.28
C GLU A 96 30.69 -32.80 -3.41
N PRO A 97 31.04 -31.63 -3.99
CA PRO A 97 31.00 -30.37 -3.27
C PRO A 97 29.57 -30.02 -2.86
N LYS A 98 29.38 -29.56 -1.62
CA LYS A 98 28.07 -29.27 -1.03
C LYS A 98 27.81 -27.76 -0.99
N ASP A 99 26.66 -27.34 -1.51
CA ASP A 99 26.14 -25.99 -1.34
C ASP A 99 25.40 -25.89 0.02
N TRP A 100 25.23 -24.67 0.54
CA TRP A 100 24.52 -24.40 1.79
C TRP A 100 23.07 -23.99 1.50
N PHE A 101 22.12 -24.75 2.01
CA PHE A 101 20.70 -24.63 1.70
C PHE A 101 19.87 -24.23 2.92
N ILE A 102 18.79 -23.51 2.64
CA ILE A 102 17.70 -23.18 3.57
C ILE A 102 16.41 -23.90 3.19
N LYS A 103 15.72 -24.44 4.20
CA LYS A 103 14.52 -25.28 4.05
C LYS A 103 13.25 -24.51 3.67
N THR A 104 13.31 -23.68 2.64
CA THR A 104 12.18 -22.84 2.22
C THR A 104 10.99 -23.65 1.71
N ALA A 105 11.19 -24.89 1.24
CA ALA A 105 10.09 -25.75 0.81
C ALA A 105 9.09 -26.06 1.94
N ASP A 106 9.59 -26.18 3.19
CA ASP A 106 8.75 -26.38 4.37
C ASP A 106 7.82 -25.18 4.67
N PHE A 107 8.09 -24.03 4.04
CA PHE A 107 7.36 -22.77 4.23
C PHE A 107 6.63 -22.30 2.95
N GLY A 108 6.44 -23.20 1.99
CA GLY A 108 5.61 -22.96 0.80
C GLY A 108 6.35 -22.48 -0.44
N ASP A 109 7.69 -22.52 -0.44
CA ASP A 109 8.48 -22.44 -1.66
C ASP A 109 8.44 -23.77 -2.45
N GLU A 110 8.75 -23.75 -3.74
CA GLU A 110 8.74 -24.95 -4.58
C GLU A 110 9.93 -25.87 -4.27
N CYS A 111 11.07 -25.29 -3.90
CA CYS A 111 12.27 -26.02 -3.51
C CYS A 111 13.12 -25.20 -2.54
N ASP A 112 13.98 -25.90 -1.80
CA ASP A 112 14.93 -25.27 -0.87
C ASP A 112 15.96 -24.42 -1.62
N ARG A 113 16.25 -23.23 -1.09
CA ARG A 113 17.14 -22.26 -1.75
C ARG A 113 18.57 -22.33 -1.26
N VAL A 114 19.50 -22.05 -2.17
CA VAL A 114 20.93 -21.92 -1.86
C VAL A 114 21.18 -20.55 -1.21
N LEU A 115 21.86 -20.55 -0.08
CA LEU A 115 22.40 -19.35 0.58
C LEU A 115 23.88 -19.12 0.23
N GLN A 116 24.64 -20.19 0.05
CA GLN A 116 26.04 -20.13 -0.33
C GLN A 116 26.38 -21.27 -1.27
N HIS A 117 27.05 -20.96 -2.38
CA HIS A 117 27.59 -21.94 -3.30
C HIS A 117 28.84 -22.63 -2.72
N ARG A 118 29.14 -23.83 -3.21
CA ARG A 118 30.30 -24.66 -2.84
C ARG A 118 31.66 -23.96 -2.97
N ASP A 119 31.78 -22.99 -3.85
CA ASP A 119 32.98 -22.16 -4.06
C ASP A 119 33.12 -21.05 -3.01
N GLY A 120 32.13 -20.90 -2.14
CA GLY A 120 32.09 -19.92 -1.07
C GLY A 120 31.31 -18.65 -1.41
N GLU A 121 30.81 -18.50 -2.65
CA GLU A 121 30.06 -17.32 -3.05
C GLU A 121 28.67 -17.30 -2.41
N PHE A 122 28.32 -16.16 -1.80
CA PHE A 122 27.01 -15.93 -1.20
C PHE A 122 25.97 -15.57 -2.25
N THR A 123 24.74 -16.00 -2.04
CA THR A 123 23.62 -15.64 -2.93
C THR A 123 22.98 -14.33 -2.50
N GLN A 124 22.32 -13.66 -3.44
CA GLN A 124 21.52 -12.46 -3.15
C GLN A 124 20.48 -12.70 -2.06
N LEU A 125 19.89 -13.91 -2.02
CA LEU A 125 18.93 -14.28 -0.98
C LEU A 125 19.57 -14.23 0.41
N LEU A 126 20.81 -14.70 0.57
CA LEU A 126 21.53 -14.64 1.85
C LEU A 126 21.80 -13.18 2.27
N GLU A 127 22.21 -12.33 1.33
CA GLU A 127 22.44 -10.91 1.59
C GLU A 127 21.15 -10.21 2.03
N ASP A 128 20.03 -10.47 1.34
CA ASP A 128 18.72 -9.91 1.65
C ASP A 128 18.23 -10.35 3.04
N ILE A 129 18.24 -11.65 3.35
CA ILE A 129 17.79 -12.11 4.67
C ILE A 129 18.68 -11.59 5.81
N ALA A 130 19.99 -11.44 5.59
CA ALA A 130 20.90 -10.88 6.57
C ALA A 130 20.55 -9.42 6.87
N CYS A 131 20.29 -8.64 5.82
CA CYS A 131 19.87 -7.25 5.93
C CYS A 131 18.56 -7.11 6.72
N TYR A 132 17.52 -7.87 6.35
CA TYR A 132 16.23 -7.79 7.03
C TYR A 132 16.28 -8.32 8.47
N HIS A 133 17.07 -9.36 8.73
CA HIS A 133 17.32 -9.83 10.10
C HIS A 133 17.96 -8.74 10.95
N GLN A 134 18.97 -8.04 10.43
CA GLN A 134 19.62 -6.92 11.13
C GLN A 134 18.64 -5.78 11.42
N ILE A 135 17.71 -5.48 10.51
CA ILE A 135 16.65 -4.49 10.76
C ILE A 135 15.77 -4.96 11.93
N PHE A 136 15.34 -6.22 11.98
CA PHE A 136 14.59 -6.73 13.14
C PHE A 136 15.40 -6.65 14.45
N GLN A 137 16.71 -6.90 14.42
CA GLN A 137 17.58 -6.74 15.60
C GLN A 137 17.65 -5.30 16.12
N GLN A 138 17.36 -4.30 15.29
CA GLN A 138 17.25 -2.89 15.72
C GLN A 138 15.94 -2.57 16.47
N GLY A 139 15.08 -3.58 16.67
CA GLY A 139 13.83 -3.46 17.43
C GLY A 139 12.61 -3.05 16.60
N TYR A 140 12.67 -3.23 15.27
CA TYR A 140 11.50 -3.09 14.41
C TYR A 140 10.55 -4.27 14.60
N ASN A 141 9.25 -3.99 14.61
CA ASN A 141 8.22 -5.01 14.81
C ASN A 141 7.75 -5.61 13.48
N LYS A 142 7.83 -4.83 12.39
CA LYS A 142 7.32 -5.19 11.07
C LYS A 142 8.20 -4.62 9.96
N ILE A 143 8.42 -5.39 8.91
CA ILE A 143 9.05 -4.99 7.66
C ILE A 143 8.02 -5.14 6.54
N ILE A 144 7.84 -4.11 5.73
CA ILE A 144 6.94 -4.13 4.58
C ILE A 144 7.74 -3.73 3.33
N LEU A 145 7.76 -4.62 2.35
CA LEU A 145 8.43 -4.46 1.08
C LEU A 145 7.39 -4.33 -0.03
N LEU A 146 7.40 -3.22 -0.76
CA LEU A 146 6.59 -3.04 -1.97
C LEU A 146 7.48 -3.20 -3.20
N ARG A 147 7.15 -4.15 -4.08
CA ARG A 147 7.97 -4.46 -5.27
C ARG A 147 7.11 -4.61 -6.53
N PRO A 148 7.66 -4.29 -7.72
CA PRO A 148 6.93 -4.48 -8.98
C PRO A 148 6.79 -5.97 -9.35
N PRO A 149 5.96 -6.31 -10.35
CA PRO A 149 5.72 -7.69 -10.77
C PRO A 149 6.95 -8.46 -11.25
N THR A 150 8.07 -7.79 -11.54
CA THR A 150 9.34 -8.45 -11.89
C THR A 150 9.92 -9.29 -10.75
N TYR A 151 9.46 -9.08 -9.51
CA TYR A 151 9.85 -9.87 -8.33
C TYR A 151 8.92 -11.06 -8.07
N THR A 152 7.97 -11.34 -8.97
CA THR A 152 7.09 -12.52 -8.85
C THR A 152 7.92 -13.80 -8.76
N GLY A 153 7.65 -14.61 -7.73
CA GLY A 153 8.40 -15.80 -7.39
C GLY A 153 9.49 -15.53 -6.35
N TYR A 154 10.18 -14.39 -6.41
CA TYR A 154 11.16 -14.02 -5.39
C TYR A 154 10.50 -13.64 -4.07
N ASP A 155 9.29 -13.06 -4.13
CA ASP A 155 8.44 -12.81 -2.97
C ASP A 155 8.20 -14.08 -2.14
N ILE A 156 7.94 -15.21 -2.81
CA ILE A 156 7.75 -16.53 -2.17
C ILE A 156 9.04 -17.00 -1.50
N GLN A 157 10.16 -16.94 -2.23
CA GLN A 157 11.48 -17.38 -1.75
C GLN A 157 11.92 -16.61 -0.50
N LEU A 158 11.85 -15.28 -0.58
CA LEU A 158 12.30 -14.42 0.51
C LEU A 158 11.37 -14.52 1.71
N THR A 159 10.04 -14.59 1.50
CA THR A 159 9.08 -14.78 2.60
C THR A 159 9.34 -16.12 3.30
N ALA A 160 9.50 -17.21 2.56
CA ALA A 160 9.80 -18.53 3.13
C ALA A 160 11.13 -18.52 3.90
N ALA A 161 12.17 -17.87 3.36
CA ALA A 161 13.47 -17.76 4.01
C ALA A 161 13.39 -16.98 5.33
N MET A 162 12.60 -15.89 5.38
CA MET A 162 12.37 -15.15 6.61
C MET A 162 11.58 -15.98 7.65
N GLN A 163 10.65 -16.84 7.22
CA GLN A 163 9.97 -17.77 8.11
C GLN A 163 10.91 -18.84 8.69
N CYS A 164 11.87 -19.33 7.92
CA CYS A 164 12.95 -20.20 8.43
C CYS A 164 13.77 -19.54 9.54
N LEU A 165 13.89 -18.20 9.55
CA LEU A 165 14.55 -17.45 10.62
C LEU A 165 13.65 -17.20 11.84
N GLY A 166 12.40 -17.65 11.80
CA GLY A 166 11.42 -17.54 12.89
C GLY A 166 10.52 -16.30 12.82
N TYR A 167 10.56 -15.53 11.73
CA TYR A 167 9.67 -14.39 11.54
C TYR A 167 8.32 -14.82 10.96
N THR A 168 7.24 -14.21 11.43
CA THR A 168 5.89 -14.47 10.92
C THR A 168 5.60 -13.68 9.63
N LYS A 169 4.59 -14.11 8.85
CA LYS A 169 4.13 -13.40 7.64
C LYS A 169 3.53 -12.03 7.97
N GLU A 170 3.08 -11.84 9.20
CA GLU A 170 2.59 -10.56 9.71
C GLU A 170 3.75 -9.61 10.01
N GLN A 171 4.90 -10.13 10.48
CA GLN A 171 6.12 -9.35 10.73
C GLN A 171 6.87 -9.02 9.45
N PHE A 172 6.93 -9.93 8.47
CA PHE A 172 7.59 -9.69 7.19
C PHE A 172 6.59 -9.79 6.04
N GLN A 173 6.22 -8.64 5.47
CA GLN A 173 5.27 -8.55 4.36
C GLN A 173 5.99 -8.16 3.08
N PHE A 174 5.91 -9.04 2.07
CA PHE A 174 6.34 -8.74 0.71
C PHE A 174 5.09 -8.60 -0.17
N ILE A 175 4.88 -7.42 -0.73
CA ILE A 175 3.68 -7.10 -1.52
C ILE A 175 4.10 -6.76 -2.94
N ILE A 176 3.61 -7.56 -3.89
CA ILE A 176 3.75 -7.27 -5.31
C ILE A 176 2.70 -6.24 -5.70
N VAL A 177 3.16 -5.06 -6.10
CA VAL A 177 2.31 -3.98 -6.61
C VAL A 177 2.05 -4.20 -8.09
N GLN A 178 0.81 -4.54 -8.44
CA GLN A 178 0.37 -4.71 -9.82
C GLN A 178 0.25 -3.36 -10.53
N PRO A 179 0.48 -3.29 -11.85
CA PRO A 179 0.56 -2.04 -12.59
C PRO A 179 -0.82 -1.41 -12.82
N ILE A 180 -0.83 -0.18 -13.36
CA ILE A 180 -2.03 0.38 -13.98
C ILE A 180 -2.26 -0.22 -15.37
N LYS A 181 -3.50 -0.21 -15.87
CA LYS A 181 -3.83 -0.47 -17.27
C LYS A 181 -4.74 0.61 -17.82
N LEU A 182 -4.37 1.18 -18.95
CA LEU A 182 -5.12 2.25 -19.58
C LEU A 182 -6.24 1.70 -20.48
N CYS A 183 -7.37 2.37 -20.45
CA CYS A 183 -8.49 2.12 -21.35
C CYS A 183 -9.21 3.44 -21.70
N ALA A 184 -10.00 3.43 -22.76
CA ALA A 184 -10.80 4.59 -23.16
C ALA A 184 -12.19 4.18 -23.63
N PHE A 185 -13.16 5.05 -23.37
CA PHE A 185 -14.52 4.89 -23.88
C PHE A 185 -14.63 5.40 -25.32
N HIS A 186 -15.00 4.51 -26.23
CA HIS A 186 -15.18 4.84 -27.64
C HIS A 186 -16.65 5.20 -27.91
N LYS A 187 -16.91 6.50 -28.10
CA LYS A 187 -18.28 7.04 -28.25
C LYS A 187 -19.09 6.41 -29.39
N ALA A 188 -18.45 6.07 -30.52
CA ALA A 188 -19.18 5.55 -31.68
C ALA A 188 -19.62 4.09 -31.53
N THR A 189 -18.84 3.26 -30.84
CA THR A 189 -19.22 1.86 -30.57
C THR A 189 -19.84 1.67 -29.19
N GLN A 190 -19.81 2.68 -28.31
CA GLN A 190 -20.28 2.61 -26.93
C GLN A 190 -19.55 1.54 -26.09
N GLU A 191 -18.27 1.28 -26.41
CA GLU A 191 -17.46 0.24 -25.78
C GLU A 191 -16.18 0.82 -25.15
N ILE A 192 -15.62 0.10 -24.19
CA ILE A 192 -14.32 0.43 -23.59
C ILE A 192 -13.23 -0.39 -24.27
N HIS A 193 -12.19 0.28 -24.76
CA HIS A 193 -11.05 -0.34 -25.43
C HIS A 193 -9.80 -0.21 -24.59
N ALA A 194 -8.98 -1.26 -24.56
CA ALA A 194 -7.64 -1.20 -23.96
C ALA A 194 -6.74 -0.28 -24.77
N LEU A 195 -5.87 0.45 -24.08
CA LEU A 195 -4.89 1.35 -24.69
C LEU A 195 -3.46 0.86 -24.41
N PRO A 196 -2.49 1.21 -25.27
CA PRO A 196 -1.08 1.05 -24.91
C PRO A 196 -0.73 1.94 -23.72
N ASP A 197 0.38 1.61 -23.06
CA ASP A 197 0.93 2.42 -21.99
C ASP A 197 1.34 3.81 -22.51
N LEU A 198 1.16 4.81 -21.66
CA LEU A 198 1.61 6.19 -21.90
C LEU A 198 2.76 6.53 -20.95
N ALA A 199 3.59 7.50 -21.35
CA ALA A 199 4.55 8.10 -20.45
C ALA A 199 3.81 8.82 -19.30
N THR A 200 4.39 8.82 -18.09
CA THR A 200 3.75 9.40 -16.90
C THR A 200 3.36 10.86 -17.09
N GLU A 201 4.21 11.65 -17.74
CA GLU A 201 3.93 13.07 -18.03
C GLU A 201 2.73 13.26 -18.96
N GLU A 202 2.61 12.43 -20.00
CA GLU A 202 1.48 12.43 -20.91
C GLU A 202 0.19 12.02 -20.20
N LEU A 203 0.28 11.00 -19.34
CA LEU A 203 -0.84 10.54 -18.54
C LEU A 203 -1.31 11.62 -17.55
N ILE A 204 -0.39 12.27 -16.84
CA ILE A 204 -0.70 13.40 -15.94
C ILE A 204 -1.32 14.56 -16.73
N SER A 205 -0.80 14.87 -17.92
CA SER A 205 -1.38 15.89 -18.80
C SER A 205 -2.81 15.54 -19.24
N ALA A 206 -3.09 14.26 -19.47
CA ALA A 206 -4.39 13.78 -19.94
C ALA A 206 -5.48 13.78 -18.86
N ILE A 207 -5.18 13.31 -17.64
CA ILE A 207 -6.19 13.10 -16.58
C ILE A 207 -5.95 13.88 -15.29
N GLY A 208 -4.76 14.48 -15.13
CA GLY A 208 -4.35 15.16 -13.90
C GLY A 208 -3.75 14.21 -12.87
N MET A 209 -2.88 14.77 -12.01
CA MET A 209 -2.19 14.04 -10.94
C MET A 209 -3.16 13.43 -9.92
N ASP A 210 -4.21 14.15 -9.55
CA ASP A 210 -5.18 13.69 -8.57
C ASP A 210 -6.00 12.50 -9.06
N ALA A 211 -6.47 12.54 -10.31
CA ALA A 211 -7.17 11.40 -10.91
C ALA A 211 -6.25 10.19 -11.02
N LEU A 212 -5.00 10.41 -11.46
CA LEU A 212 -4.01 9.34 -11.53
C LEU A 212 -3.80 8.69 -10.15
N ARG A 213 -3.62 9.48 -9.09
CA ARG A 213 -3.48 8.99 -7.71
C ARG A 213 -4.73 8.27 -7.23
N TRP A 214 -5.90 8.86 -7.41
CA TRP A 214 -7.20 8.31 -7.01
C TRP A 214 -7.43 6.94 -7.63
N TYR A 215 -7.40 6.81 -8.95
CA TYR A 215 -7.68 5.54 -9.62
C TYR A 215 -6.56 4.50 -9.47
N SER A 216 -5.32 4.94 -9.23
CA SER A 216 -4.21 4.03 -8.88
C SER A 216 -4.40 3.37 -7.52
N LEU A 217 -5.02 4.05 -6.56
CA LEU A 217 -5.19 3.57 -5.19
C LEU A 217 -6.60 3.01 -4.91
N ARG A 218 -7.55 3.19 -5.84
CA ARG A 218 -8.96 2.75 -5.71
C ARG A 218 -9.16 1.23 -5.71
N VAL A 219 -8.13 0.46 -6.04
CA VAL A 219 -8.14 -1.02 -6.01
C VAL A 219 -6.96 -1.54 -5.18
N PRO A 220 -7.00 -2.81 -4.71
CA PRO A 220 -5.86 -3.40 -4.00
C PRO A 220 -4.54 -3.22 -4.75
N LEU A 221 -3.45 -3.05 -4.01
CA LEU A 221 -2.11 -2.92 -4.61
C LEU A 221 -1.73 -4.19 -5.39
N THR A 222 -2.22 -5.35 -4.96
CA THR A 222 -2.03 -6.66 -5.59
C THR A 222 -2.94 -6.91 -6.80
N SER A 223 -3.79 -5.94 -7.18
CA SER A 223 -4.68 -6.02 -8.35
C SER A 223 -4.28 -4.99 -9.39
N VAL A 224 -4.40 -5.33 -10.68
CA VAL A 224 -4.19 -4.38 -11.77
C VAL A 224 -5.20 -3.24 -11.65
N ALA A 225 -4.73 -1.99 -11.73
CA ALA A 225 -5.57 -0.80 -11.59
C ALA A 225 -6.04 -0.28 -12.96
N PRO A 226 -7.33 -0.46 -13.35
CA PRO A 226 -7.82 0.06 -14.61
C PRO A 226 -8.05 1.58 -14.50
N ILE A 227 -7.51 2.33 -15.46
CA ILE A 227 -7.72 3.77 -15.59
C ILE A 227 -8.39 4.05 -16.94
N ASN A 228 -9.62 4.56 -16.89
CA ASN A 228 -10.32 5.02 -18.09
C ASN A 228 -9.99 6.48 -18.33
N ILE A 229 -9.11 6.75 -19.30
CA ILE A 229 -8.64 8.11 -19.60
C ILE A 229 -9.75 9.02 -20.13
N SER A 230 -10.87 8.45 -20.60
CA SER A 230 -12.01 9.23 -21.09
C SER A 230 -12.92 9.73 -19.98
N THR A 231 -12.81 9.19 -18.76
CA THR A 231 -13.70 9.52 -17.63
C THR A 231 -12.96 9.93 -16.37
N ALA A 232 -11.71 9.52 -16.19
CA ALA A 232 -10.93 9.88 -15.01
C ALA A 232 -10.72 11.40 -14.93
N GLY A 233 -11.05 11.98 -13.77
CA GLY A 233 -10.97 13.42 -13.52
C GLY A 233 -12.05 14.25 -14.24
N GLN A 234 -13.00 13.62 -14.92
CA GLN A 234 -14.10 14.31 -15.60
C GLN A 234 -15.29 14.54 -14.67
N ALA A 235 -16.21 15.42 -15.07
CA ALA A 235 -17.44 15.64 -14.33
C ALA A 235 -18.21 14.32 -14.12
N ASN A 236 -18.75 14.14 -12.92
CA ASN A 236 -19.47 12.95 -12.44
C ASN A 236 -18.61 11.70 -12.22
N ASP A 237 -17.29 11.77 -12.37
CA ASP A 237 -16.42 10.69 -11.94
C ASP A 237 -16.33 10.63 -10.40
N SER A 238 -15.80 9.53 -9.86
CA SER A 238 -15.76 9.32 -8.40
C SER A 238 -14.97 10.42 -7.68
N LEU A 239 -13.80 10.78 -8.21
CA LEU A 239 -12.97 11.84 -7.63
C LEU A 239 -13.71 13.18 -7.61
N TYR A 240 -14.31 13.57 -8.73
CA TYR A 240 -15.06 14.80 -8.87
C TYR A 240 -16.23 14.86 -7.88
N LEU A 241 -16.98 13.77 -7.70
CA LEU A 241 -18.09 13.72 -6.76
C LEU A 241 -17.60 13.96 -5.32
N VAL A 242 -16.53 13.31 -4.90
CA VAL A 242 -15.95 13.53 -3.55
C VAL A 242 -15.46 14.97 -3.37
N GLN A 243 -14.75 15.52 -4.37
CA GLN A 243 -14.30 16.91 -4.35
C GLN A 243 -15.48 17.91 -4.34
N SER A 244 -16.55 17.60 -5.07
CA SER A 244 -17.78 18.41 -5.15
C SER A 244 -18.53 18.41 -3.82
N ALA A 245 -18.61 17.27 -3.13
CA ALA A 245 -19.19 17.20 -1.78
C ALA A 245 -18.46 18.15 -0.81
N HIS A 246 -17.13 18.11 -0.78
CA HIS A 246 -16.31 19.05 0.01
C HIS A 246 -16.60 20.51 -0.36
N PHE A 247 -16.55 20.83 -1.66
CA PHE A 247 -16.78 22.19 -2.16
C PHE A 247 -18.15 22.74 -1.77
N ARG A 248 -19.20 21.92 -1.86
CA ARG A 248 -20.56 22.30 -1.45
C ARG A 248 -20.65 22.56 0.05
N CYS A 249 -19.99 21.75 0.89
CA CYS A 249 -19.91 22.01 2.32
C CYS A 249 -19.25 23.36 2.60
N CYS A 250 -18.12 23.67 1.95
CA CYS A 250 -17.44 24.97 2.08
C CYS A 250 -18.35 26.14 1.67
N LYS A 251 -19.04 26.03 0.53
CA LYS A 251 -19.99 27.05 0.04
C LYS A 251 -21.10 27.34 1.06
N LEU A 252 -21.72 26.29 1.59
CA LEU A 252 -22.82 26.43 2.55
C LEU A 252 -22.34 27.04 3.87
N LEU A 253 -21.16 26.67 4.37
CA LEU A 253 -20.55 27.28 5.55
C LEU A 253 -20.24 28.78 5.35
N GLN A 254 -19.78 29.18 4.16
CA GLN A 254 -19.54 30.59 3.83
C GLN A 254 -20.85 31.40 3.85
N GLN A 255 -21.93 30.87 3.26
CA GLN A 255 -23.25 31.51 3.24
C GLN A 255 -23.84 31.62 4.65
N ALA A 256 -23.68 30.57 5.45
CA ALA A 256 -24.15 30.52 6.81
C ALA A 256 -23.55 31.61 7.70
N ASN A 257 -22.25 31.86 7.61
CA ASN A 257 -21.59 32.90 8.42
C ASN A 257 -22.16 34.32 8.20
N GLN A 258 -23.00 34.52 7.18
CA GLN A 258 -23.63 35.81 6.86
C GLN A 258 -25.08 35.92 7.36
N GLU A 259 -25.77 34.80 7.65
CA GLU A 259 -27.19 34.77 8.05
C GLU A 259 -27.48 33.60 9.01
N ILE A 260 -27.45 33.78 10.34
CA ILE A 260 -27.95 32.73 11.25
C ILE A 260 -28.81 33.30 12.38
N LYS A 261 -30.07 32.86 12.41
CA LYS A 261 -30.86 32.65 13.63
C LYS A 261 -30.88 31.15 13.89
N ALA A 262 -30.50 30.72 15.09
CA ALA A 262 -30.51 29.32 15.47
C ALA A 262 -31.96 28.84 15.69
N GLU A 263 -32.44 27.95 14.82
CA GLU A 263 -33.66 27.18 15.05
C GLU A 263 -33.31 25.69 15.11
N VAL A 264 -33.94 24.96 16.02
CA VAL A 264 -33.71 23.53 16.22
C VAL A 264 -34.59 22.77 15.24
N PHE A 265 -33.98 22.10 14.27
CA PHE A 265 -34.67 21.25 13.31
C PHE A 265 -34.55 19.77 13.72
N PRO A 266 -35.55 18.93 13.38
CA PRO A 266 -35.43 17.49 13.58
C PRO A 266 -34.31 16.93 12.70
N LEU A 267 -33.45 16.06 13.27
CA LEU A 267 -32.45 15.33 12.50
C LEU A 267 -33.14 14.46 11.44
N LEU A 268 -32.69 14.59 10.20
CA LEU A 268 -33.14 13.74 9.12
C LEU A 268 -32.42 12.37 9.23
N PRO A 269 -33.06 11.23 8.94
CA PRO A 269 -32.40 9.91 8.98
C PRO A 269 -31.12 9.83 8.11
N ILE A 270 -31.07 10.60 7.03
CA ILE A 270 -29.88 10.69 6.17
C ILE A 270 -28.69 11.40 6.86
N ALA A 271 -28.98 12.35 7.77
CA ALA A 271 -27.97 13.04 8.58
C ALA A 271 -27.36 12.08 9.61
N GLU A 272 -28.18 11.25 10.26
CA GLU A 272 -27.70 10.21 11.18
C GLU A 272 -26.80 9.18 10.47
N LYS A 273 -27.18 8.79 9.25
CA LYS A 273 -26.35 7.91 8.41
C LYS A 273 -25.01 8.56 8.07
N LEU A 274 -25.00 9.85 7.71
CA LEU A 274 -23.78 10.58 7.44
C LEU A 274 -22.88 10.65 8.68
N ASP A 275 -23.43 11.05 9.83
CA ASP A 275 -22.71 11.11 11.11
C ASP A 275 -22.07 9.76 11.47
N SER A 276 -22.82 8.66 11.33
CA SER A 276 -22.29 7.32 11.56
C SER A 276 -21.11 6.97 10.64
N LEU A 277 -21.12 7.42 9.38
CA LEU A 277 -20.00 7.20 8.45
C LEU A 277 -18.78 8.03 8.85
N LEU A 278 -18.97 9.27 9.31
CA LEU A 278 -17.86 10.10 9.81
C LEU A 278 -17.24 9.48 11.06
N GLN A 279 -18.05 8.97 11.98
CA GLN A 279 -17.59 8.31 13.20
C GLN A 279 -16.82 7.00 12.95
N ALA A 280 -17.08 6.33 11.82
CA ALA A 280 -16.37 5.10 11.43
C ALA A 280 -14.95 5.36 10.89
N VAL A 281 -14.59 6.60 10.54
CA VAL A 281 -13.30 6.93 9.90
C VAL A 281 -12.07 6.43 10.65
N PRO A 282 -11.95 6.58 11.99
CA PRO A 282 -10.77 6.07 12.71
C PRO A 282 -10.57 4.56 12.54
N GLN A 283 -11.66 3.78 12.55
CA GLN A 283 -11.61 2.34 12.35
C GLN A 283 -11.21 1.99 10.90
N ILE A 284 -11.71 2.74 9.92
CA ILE A 284 -11.35 2.54 8.51
C ILE A 284 -9.87 2.85 8.27
N LEU A 285 -9.33 3.91 8.88
CA LEU A 285 -7.90 4.23 8.80
C LEU A 285 -7.04 3.16 9.44
N GLU A 286 -7.43 2.66 10.62
CA GLU A 286 -6.73 1.55 11.29
C GLU A 286 -6.73 0.28 10.44
N GLN A 287 -7.89 -0.10 9.89
CA GLN A 287 -8.00 -1.26 9.00
C GLN A 287 -7.14 -1.06 7.74
N SER A 288 -7.23 0.10 7.10
CA SER A 288 -6.46 0.44 5.90
C SER A 288 -4.95 0.41 6.15
N ALA A 289 -4.49 0.89 7.31
CA ALA A 289 -3.09 0.83 7.72
C ALA A 289 -2.62 -0.61 8.01
N ASN A 290 -3.44 -1.42 8.68
CA ASN A 290 -3.10 -2.80 9.01
C ASN A 290 -2.98 -3.70 7.77
N GLU A 291 -3.90 -3.51 6.81
CA GLU A 291 -3.98 -4.28 5.58
C GLU A 291 -3.14 -3.69 4.42
N ILE A 292 -2.55 -2.49 4.60
CA ILE A 292 -1.87 -1.75 3.53
C ILE A 292 -2.82 -1.54 2.33
N ALA A 293 -4.04 -1.11 2.65
CA ALA A 293 -5.20 -1.12 1.77
C ALA A 293 -5.79 0.31 1.61
N PRO A 294 -5.11 1.23 0.92
CA PRO A 294 -5.56 2.62 0.76
C PRO A 294 -6.91 2.74 0.03
N TYR A 295 -7.27 1.71 -0.76
CA TYR A 295 -8.58 1.63 -1.42
C TYR A 295 -9.75 1.65 -0.43
N LEU A 296 -9.57 1.20 0.82
CA LEU A 296 -10.61 1.26 1.85
C LEU A 296 -10.97 2.70 2.21
N VAL A 297 -9.98 3.60 2.27
CA VAL A 297 -10.19 5.03 2.49
C VAL A 297 -10.97 5.65 1.33
N ILE A 298 -10.61 5.28 0.09
CA ILE A 298 -11.29 5.76 -1.12
C ILE A 298 -12.73 5.28 -1.16
N GLN A 299 -12.99 4.00 -0.92
CA GLN A 299 -14.35 3.45 -0.90
C GLN A 299 -15.20 4.12 0.19
N HIS A 300 -14.62 4.37 1.37
CA HIS A 300 -15.33 5.08 2.44
C HIS A 300 -15.65 6.52 2.05
N LEU A 301 -14.72 7.23 1.41
CA LEU A 301 -14.94 8.57 0.86
C LEU A 301 -16.05 8.61 -0.19
N GLU A 302 -16.12 7.60 -1.07
CA GLU A 302 -17.20 7.48 -2.06
C GLU A 302 -18.57 7.38 -1.38
N VAL A 303 -18.68 6.53 -0.35
CA VAL A 303 -19.92 6.37 0.42
C VAL A 303 -20.26 7.65 1.20
N ILE A 304 -19.28 8.30 1.84
CA ILE A 304 -19.48 9.60 2.50
C ILE A 304 -20.00 10.62 1.48
N SER A 305 -19.38 10.71 0.31
CA SER A 305 -19.75 11.67 -0.73
C SER A 305 -21.17 11.47 -1.23
N GLU A 306 -21.56 10.22 -1.50
CA GLU A 306 -22.91 9.89 -1.95
C GLU A 306 -23.97 10.32 -0.91
N ILE A 307 -23.77 9.95 0.35
CA ILE A 307 -24.70 10.29 1.44
C ILE A 307 -24.69 11.79 1.73
N CYS A 308 -23.53 12.43 1.65
CA CYS A 308 -23.39 13.88 1.79
C CYS A 308 -24.19 14.61 0.70
N HIS A 309 -24.06 14.22 -0.56
CA HIS A 309 -24.85 14.84 -1.64
C HIS A 309 -26.36 14.70 -1.41
N GLN A 310 -26.83 13.51 -1.03
CA GLN A 310 -28.25 13.28 -0.71
C GLN A 310 -28.72 14.16 0.47
N TRP A 311 -27.90 14.27 1.51
CA TRP A 311 -28.20 15.12 2.66
C TRP A 311 -28.20 16.61 2.28
N LEU A 312 -27.20 17.08 1.54
CA LEU A 312 -27.11 18.47 1.07
C LEU A 312 -28.27 18.85 0.15
N ASP A 313 -28.76 17.92 -0.68
CA ASP A 313 -29.93 18.15 -1.54
C ASP A 313 -31.25 18.19 -0.74
N SER A 314 -31.28 17.56 0.44
CA SER A 314 -32.42 17.61 1.35
C SER A 314 -32.49 18.87 2.22
N ILE A 315 -31.37 19.60 2.33
CA ILE A 315 -31.30 20.85 3.09
C ILE A 315 -32.00 21.97 2.30
N SER A 316 -32.94 22.65 2.96
CA SER A 316 -33.57 23.87 2.45
C SER A 316 -32.67 25.10 2.66
N LEU A 317 -33.13 26.33 2.36
CA LEU A 317 -32.35 27.56 2.56
C LEU A 317 -31.83 27.78 4.00
N GLN A 318 -32.34 27.05 4.99
CA GLN A 318 -31.85 27.05 6.36
C GLN A 318 -31.07 25.75 6.65
N ILE A 319 -29.82 25.88 7.10
CA ILE A 319 -28.95 24.74 7.43
C ILE A 319 -29.30 24.25 8.84
N PRO A 320 -29.81 23.02 8.99
CA PRO A 320 -30.30 22.53 10.28
C PRO A 320 -29.19 22.07 11.23
N ASP A 321 -28.04 21.66 10.70
CA ASP A 321 -26.94 21.09 11.49
C ASP A 321 -25.56 21.56 10.99
N TYR A 322 -25.09 22.67 11.57
CA TYR A 322 -23.77 23.23 11.29
C TYR A 322 -22.62 22.37 11.78
N ALA A 323 -22.83 21.61 12.86
CA ALA A 323 -21.78 20.78 13.43
C ALA A 323 -21.50 19.61 12.49
N LEU A 324 -22.54 18.94 11.98
CA LEU A 324 -22.40 17.90 10.98
C LEU A 324 -21.79 18.45 9.68
N LEU A 325 -22.22 19.63 9.21
CA LEU A 325 -21.67 20.24 8.00
C LEU A 325 -20.15 20.51 8.12
N LEU A 326 -19.72 21.06 9.25
CA LEU A 326 -18.31 21.32 9.55
C LEU A 326 -17.53 20.00 9.68
N ALA A 327 -18.07 19.00 10.37
CA ALA A 327 -17.46 17.69 10.53
C ALA A 327 -17.29 16.98 9.18
N THR A 328 -18.31 17.02 8.31
CA THR A 328 -18.22 16.46 6.95
C THR A 328 -17.14 17.18 6.13
N LYS A 329 -17.13 18.52 6.14
CA LYS A 329 -16.12 19.33 5.45
C LYS A 329 -14.71 18.91 5.88
N GLN A 330 -14.47 18.90 7.19
CA GLN A 330 -13.15 18.61 7.76
C GLN A 330 -12.72 17.17 7.49
N THR A 331 -13.64 16.21 7.65
CA THR A 331 -13.35 14.79 7.41
C THR A 331 -12.99 14.53 5.95
N ILE A 332 -13.75 15.06 4.98
CA ILE A 332 -13.42 14.88 3.56
C ILE A 332 -12.07 15.56 3.24
N PHE A 333 -11.81 16.75 3.79
CA PHE A 333 -10.53 17.43 3.62
C PHE A 333 -9.36 16.60 4.16
N ASP A 334 -9.47 16.09 5.38
CA ASP A 334 -8.41 15.31 6.02
C ASP A 334 -8.11 14.03 5.24
N LEU A 335 -9.14 13.31 4.79
CA LEU A 335 -8.95 12.10 4.01
C LEU A 335 -8.40 12.39 2.61
N LEU A 336 -8.85 13.44 1.92
CA LEU A 336 -8.32 13.80 0.60
C LEU A 336 -6.90 14.33 0.69
N VAL A 337 -6.67 15.39 1.45
CA VAL A 337 -5.43 16.16 1.44
C VAL A 337 -4.39 15.52 2.35
N ASN A 338 -4.76 15.24 3.60
CA ASN A 338 -3.80 14.81 4.60
C ASN A 338 -3.48 13.32 4.46
N ILE A 339 -4.44 12.46 4.11
CA ILE A 339 -4.18 11.02 3.92
C ILE A 339 -3.80 10.71 2.48
N LEU A 340 -4.68 11.02 1.52
CA LEU A 340 -4.51 10.60 0.12
C LEU A 340 -3.65 11.54 -0.72
N ASN A 341 -3.25 12.72 -0.21
CA ASN A 341 -2.54 13.75 -0.98
C ASN A 341 -3.23 14.08 -2.32
N VAL A 342 -4.55 14.23 -2.28
CA VAL A 342 -5.44 14.64 -3.37
C VAL A 342 -6.00 16.02 -3.02
N THR A 343 -6.13 16.90 -4.00
CA THR A 343 -6.62 18.26 -3.72
C THR A 343 -8.09 18.25 -3.30
N ALA A 344 -8.45 19.17 -2.40
CA ALA A 344 -9.82 19.43 -1.97
C ALA A 344 -10.18 20.88 -2.37
N PRO A 345 -10.86 21.09 -3.52
CA PRO A 345 -11.18 22.42 -4.01
C PRO A 345 -12.04 23.21 -3.01
N GLU A 346 -11.73 24.49 -2.85
CA GLU A 346 -12.49 25.45 -2.03
C GLU A 346 -13.00 26.63 -2.89
N PRO A 347 -14.17 27.19 -2.58
CA PRO A 347 -14.68 28.38 -3.26
C PRO A 347 -13.79 29.60 -3.01
N SER A 348 -13.53 30.36 -4.08
CA SER A 348 -12.86 31.66 -3.99
C SER A 348 -13.61 32.58 -3.01
N ASN A 349 -12.86 33.24 -2.13
CA ASN A 349 -13.37 34.25 -1.19
C ASN A 349 -13.84 35.52 -1.90
#